data_AF-A0A914WJ13-F1
#
_entry.id   AF-A0A914WJ13-F1
#
_cell.length_a   1.000
_cell.length_b   1.000
_cell.length_c   1.000
_cell.angle_alpha   90.00
_cell.angle_beta   90.00
_cell.angle_gamma   90.00
#
_symmetry.space_group_name_H-M   'P 1'
#
loop_
_entity.id
_entity.type
_entity.pdbx_description
1 polymer ?
#
loop_
_entity_poly.entity_id
_entity_poly.type
_entity_poly.pdbx_seq_one_letter_code
_entity_poly.pdbx_strand_id
1 'polypeptide(L)'
;MSGSLHLPGASGDARSGNGSKSMRGGRPQGDALRRFGDAKKRMGDIFVDLEGYVAELVDSFVQLSADYDFVETSQVQEAQHNRNSITVIQTMLKRDHMKVVFFGRTSNGKSTVINAMLHSRVLPAGMGHTTSCFLQVEASPDDETFIMTENTKD
;
A
#
# COMPACT_ATOMS: atom_id res chain seq x y z
N MET A 1 3.86 -23.72 2.88
CA MET A 1 2.48 -23.66 2.35
C MET A 1 1.76 -22.44 2.90
N SER A 2 2.30 -21.25 2.63
CA SER A 2 1.58 -19.99 2.79
C SER A 2 0.58 -19.80 1.66
N GLY A 3 -0.58 -19.19 1.92
CA GLY A 3 -1.57 -18.87 0.89
C GLY A 3 -2.11 -17.45 0.98
N SER A 4 -2.40 -16.80 -0.15
CA SER A 4 -3.00 -15.45 -0.21
C SER A 4 -4.45 -15.52 -0.72
N LEU A 5 -5.36 -14.78 -0.08
CA LEU A 5 -6.79 -14.71 -0.39
C LEU A 5 -7.18 -13.29 -0.80
N HIS A 6 -7.79 -13.11 -1.97
CA HIS A 6 -8.14 -11.80 -2.53
C HIS A 6 -9.66 -11.51 -2.45
N LEU A 7 -10.10 -10.28 -2.12
CA LEU A 7 -11.52 -9.90 -1.90
C LEU A 7 -12.04 -8.71 -2.76
N PRO A 8 -13.36 -8.65 -3.03
CA PRO A 8 -14.10 -7.53 -3.62
C PRO A 8 -14.04 -6.15 -2.95
N GLY A 9 -14.26 -5.08 -3.73
CA GLY A 9 -14.44 -3.70 -3.28
C GLY A 9 -15.89 -3.36 -2.88
N ALA A 10 -16.12 -2.95 -1.62
CA ALA A 10 -17.46 -2.72 -1.08
C ALA A 10 -18.18 -1.48 -1.66
N SER A 11 -19.21 -1.70 -2.47
CA SER A 11 -20.22 -0.69 -2.87
C SER A 11 -21.42 -0.77 -1.92
N GLY A 12 -21.77 0.35 -1.27
CA GLY A 12 -22.76 0.40 -0.19
C GLY A 12 -24.16 0.79 -0.64
N ASP A 13 -25.16 -0.06 -0.33
CA ASP A 13 -26.59 0.27 -0.40
C ASP A 13 -27.17 0.52 1.00
N ALA A 14 -27.71 1.72 1.21
CA ALA A 14 -28.31 2.15 2.47
C ALA A 14 -29.82 1.86 2.50
N ARG A 15 -30.28 1.00 3.41
CA ARG A 15 -31.68 0.89 3.81
C ARG A 15 -31.90 1.31 5.26
N SER A 16 -32.92 2.16 5.41
CA SER A 16 -33.36 2.89 6.61
C SER A 16 -33.94 1.99 7.70
N GLY A 17 -33.62 2.27 8.97
CA GLY A 17 -34.16 1.61 10.16
C GLY A 17 -33.84 2.39 11.45
N ASN A 18 -34.86 2.58 12.27
CA ASN A 18 -35.05 3.66 13.25
C ASN A 18 -34.33 3.47 14.62
N GLY A 19 -33.74 4.55 15.12
CA GLY A 19 -33.74 5.00 16.52
C GLY A 19 -33.14 4.12 17.63
N SER A 20 -31.87 4.41 18.01
CA SER A 20 -31.37 4.29 19.39
C SER A 20 -30.16 5.22 19.56
N LYS A 21 -30.28 6.25 20.41
CA LYS A 21 -29.21 7.20 20.72
C LYS A 21 -28.04 6.47 21.38
N SER A 22 -26.91 6.39 20.68
CA SER A 22 -25.62 6.03 21.28
C SER A 22 -24.70 7.24 21.23
N MET A 23 -24.40 7.79 22.41
CA MET A 23 -23.27 8.68 22.59
C MET A 23 -21.98 7.90 22.33
N ARG A 24 -21.38 8.08 21.15
CA ARG A 24 -19.95 7.90 20.96
C ARG A 24 -19.49 8.94 19.96
N GLY A 25 -18.78 9.95 20.45
CA GLY A 25 -17.96 10.86 19.62
C GLY A 25 -16.78 10.10 19.02
N GLY A 26 -17.07 9.07 18.21
CA GLY A 26 -16.07 8.38 17.42
C GLY A 26 -15.72 9.26 16.25
N ARG A 27 -14.45 9.69 16.17
CA ARG A 27 -13.88 10.13 14.89
C ARG A 27 -14.26 9.11 13.80
N PRO A 28 -14.64 9.52 12.59
CA PRO A 28 -14.97 8.59 11.53
C PRO A 28 -13.79 7.64 11.33
N GLN A 29 -14.00 6.35 11.56
CA GLN A 29 -12.96 5.34 11.53
C GLN A 29 -12.33 5.21 10.13
N GLY A 30 -13.04 5.67 9.09
CA GLY A 30 -12.55 5.80 7.72
C GLY A 30 -11.53 6.90 7.48
N ASP A 31 -11.29 7.83 8.41
CA ASP A 31 -10.39 8.97 8.17
C ASP A 31 -8.91 8.58 8.21
N ALA A 32 -8.50 7.59 9.00
CA ALA A 32 -7.07 7.34 9.24
C ALA A 32 -6.36 6.68 8.04
N LEU A 33 -6.96 5.62 7.47
CA LEU A 33 -6.40 4.94 6.29
C LEU A 33 -6.50 5.83 5.05
N ARG A 34 -7.58 6.61 4.94
CA ARG A 34 -7.72 7.62 3.88
C ARG A 34 -6.65 8.70 3.99
N ARG A 35 -6.42 9.26 5.19
CA ARG A 35 -5.33 10.22 5.43
C ARG A 35 -3.96 9.66 5.08
N PHE A 36 -3.70 8.38 5.39
CA PHE A 36 -2.45 7.72 4.99
C PHE A 36 -2.34 7.64 3.45
N GLY A 37 -3.40 7.20 2.77
CA GLY A 37 -3.46 7.16 1.31
C GLY A 37 -3.26 8.55 0.68
N ASP A 38 -3.94 9.58 1.18
CA ASP A 38 -3.84 10.96 0.71
C ASP A 38 -2.43 11.53 0.92
N ALA A 39 -1.84 11.31 2.10
CA ALA A 39 -0.48 11.74 2.40
C ALA A 39 0.55 11.03 1.51
N LYS A 40 0.36 9.73 1.28
CA LYS A 40 1.21 8.95 0.39
C LYS A 40 1.12 9.44 -1.05
N LYS A 41 -0.08 9.71 -1.55
CA LYS A 41 -0.29 10.28 -2.89
C LYS A 41 0.44 11.60 -3.02
N ARG A 42 0.23 12.52 -2.07
CA ARG A 42 0.89 13.83 -2.07
C ARG A 42 2.42 13.72 -2.03
N MET A 43 2.96 12.80 -1.23
CA MET A 43 4.40 12.53 -1.22
C MET A 43 4.89 11.98 -2.56
N GLY A 44 4.13 11.07 -3.18
CA GLY A 44 4.40 10.56 -4.51
C GLY A 44 4.47 11.68 -5.55
N ASP A 45 3.48 12.59 -5.55
CA ASP A 45 3.42 13.74 -6.47
C ASP A 45 4.66 14.65 -6.31
N ILE A 46 5.07 14.96 -5.07
CA ILE A 46 6.29 15.75 -4.80
C ILE A 46 7.53 15.09 -5.39
N PHE A 47 7.66 13.76 -5.28
CA PHE A 47 8.81 13.04 -5.82
C PHE A 47 8.78 12.95 -7.34
N VAL A 48 7.61 13.00 -7.97
CA VAL A 48 7.48 13.11 -9.43
C VAL A 48 7.98 14.48 -9.89
N ASP A 49 7.51 15.55 -9.26
CA ASP A 49 7.95 16.92 -9.58
C ASP A 49 9.47 17.08 -9.38
N LEU A 50 10.00 16.52 -8.28
CA LEU A 50 11.43 16.56 -7.98
C LEU A 50 12.28 15.84 -9.03
N GLU A 51 11.81 14.71 -9.57
CA GLU A 51 12.53 14.02 -10.66
C GLU A 51 12.54 14.86 -11.93
N GLY A 52 11.42 15.52 -12.25
CA GLY A 52 11.34 16.48 -13.36
C GLY A 52 12.36 17.60 -13.23
N TYR A 53 12.42 18.28 -12.08
CA TYR A 53 13.39 19.36 -11.84
C TYR A 53 14.84 18.89 -11.92
N VAL A 54 15.15 17.71 -11.37
CA VAL A 54 16.52 17.17 -11.42
C VAL A 54 16.88 16.68 -12.83
N ALA A 55 15.93 16.17 -13.60
CA ALA A 55 16.14 15.82 -15.00
C ALA A 55 16.49 17.07 -15.83
N GLU A 56 15.71 18.15 -15.69
CA GLU A 56 15.98 19.44 -16.37
C GLU A 56 17.36 20.01 -15.97
N LEU A 57 17.74 19.89 -14.69
CA LEU A 57 19.05 20.31 -14.19
C LEU A 57 20.18 19.50 -14.81
N VAL A 58 20.05 18.16 -14.86
CA VAL A 58 21.04 17.28 -15.48
C VAL A 58 21.22 17.62 -16.96
N ASP A 59 20.12 17.81 -17.68
CA ASP A 59 20.15 18.16 -19.11
C ASP A 59 20.84 19.51 -19.32
N SER A 60 20.55 20.51 -18.47
CA SER A 60 21.20 21.83 -18.50
C SER A 60 22.69 21.74 -18.21
N PHE A 61 23.10 20.93 -17.23
CA PHE A 61 24.50 20.73 -16.87
C PHE A 61 25.29 20.06 -18.01
N VAL A 62 24.68 19.06 -18.65
CA VAL A 62 25.28 18.40 -19.82
C VAL A 62 25.48 19.41 -20.97
N GLN A 63 24.47 20.23 -21.28
CA GLN A 63 24.57 21.26 -22.32
C GLN A 63 25.67 22.29 -22.00
N LEU A 64 25.68 22.85 -20.79
CA LEU A 64 26.67 23.86 -20.38
C LEU A 64 28.09 23.31 -20.30
N SER A 65 28.26 22.04 -19.93
CA SER A 65 29.57 21.38 -19.94
C SER A 65 30.12 21.21 -21.37
N ALA A 66 29.23 20.96 -22.35
CA ALA A 66 29.61 20.79 -23.74
C ALA A 66 29.95 22.13 -24.43
N ASP A 67 29.21 23.20 -24.11
CA ASP A 67 29.31 24.46 -24.84
C ASP A 67 30.32 25.45 -24.24
N TYR A 68 30.55 25.42 -22.92
CA TYR A 68 31.24 26.52 -22.22
C TYR A 68 32.32 26.11 -21.21
N ASP A 69 32.55 24.81 -20.98
CA ASP A 69 33.46 24.28 -19.92
C ASP A 69 33.21 24.94 -18.54
N PHE A 70 31.98 25.42 -18.32
CA PHE A 70 31.58 26.17 -17.14
C PHE A 70 31.21 25.26 -15.97
N VAL A 71 30.85 24.01 -16.28
CA VAL A 71 30.41 22.99 -15.33
C VAL A 71 31.41 21.85 -15.34
N GLU A 72 32.01 21.59 -14.19
CA GLU A 72 32.92 20.46 -14.02
C GLU A 72 32.16 19.13 -14.17
N THR A 73 32.82 18.13 -14.76
CA THR A 73 32.29 16.75 -14.88
C THR A 73 31.85 16.17 -13.53
N SER A 74 32.48 16.57 -12.43
CA SER A 74 32.12 16.18 -11.06
C SER A 74 30.68 16.57 -10.72
N GLN A 75 30.24 17.78 -11.10
CA GLN A 75 28.89 18.28 -10.84
C GLN A 75 27.84 17.59 -11.71
N VAL A 76 28.17 17.27 -12.96
CA VAL A 76 27.31 16.48 -13.85
C VAL A 76 27.07 15.08 -13.25
N GLN A 77 28.14 14.44 -12.76
CA GLN A 77 28.05 13.13 -12.13
C GLN A 77 27.24 13.15 -10.83
N GLU A 78 27.40 14.19 -10.00
CA GLU A 78 26.62 14.36 -8.78
C GLU A 78 25.13 14.54 -9.09
N ALA A 79 24.79 15.38 -10.08
CA ALA A 79 23.41 15.57 -10.51
C ALA A 79 22.77 14.26 -11.02
N GLN A 80 23.51 13.49 -11.81
CA GLN A 80 23.07 12.15 -12.28
C GLN A 80 22.89 11.18 -11.12
N HIS A 81 23.78 11.19 -10.13
CA HIS A 81 23.66 10.35 -8.94
C HIS A 81 22.40 10.70 -8.12
N ASN A 82 22.12 11.99 -7.96
CA ASN A 82 20.92 12.47 -7.27
C ASN A 82 19.64 12.04 -8.02
N ARG A 83 19.65 12.14 -9.37
CA ARG A 83 18.54 11.64 -10.20
C ARG A 83 18.27 10.15 -9.99
N ASN A 84 19.33 9.35 -9.97
CA ASN A 84 19.21 7.91 -9.74
C ASN A 84 18.65 7.61 -8.34
N SER A 85 19.12 8.34 -7.32
CA SER A 85 18.62 8.21 -5.94
C SER A 85 17.13 8.55 -5.84
N ILE A 86 16.67 9.60 -6.51
CA ILE A 86 15.26 10.00 -6.56
C ILE A 86 14.41 8.91 -7.25
N THR A 87 14.89 8.38 -8.38
CA THR A 87 14.21 7.28 -9.09
C THR A 87 14.04 6.05 -8.20
N VAL A 88 15.08 5.69 -7.45
CA VAL A 88 15.01 4.58 -6.48
C VAL A 88 13.94 4.86 -5.42
N ILE A 89 13.90 6.05 -4.84
CA ILE A 89 12.88 6.42 -3.86
C ILE A 89 11.47 6.34 -4.47
N GLN A 90 11.26 6.84 -5.68
CA GLN A 90 9.98 6.73 -6.37
C GLN A 90 9.52 5.27 -6.52
N THR A 91 10.42 4.36 -6.92
CA THR A 91 10.07 2.93 -7.01
C THR A 91 9.68 2.33 -5.66
N MET A 92 10.26 2.82 -4.56
CA MET A 92 9.87 2.42 -3.21
C MET A 92 8.50 2.95 -2.82
N LEU A 93 8.22 4.23 -3.12
CA LEU A 93 6.95 4.87 -2.79
C LEU A 93 5.76 4.30 -3.57
N LYS A 94 5.99 3.81 -4.79
CA LYS A 94 4.97 3.16 -5.62
C LYS A 94 4.42 1.85 -5.02
N ARG A 95 5.10 1.20 -4.08
CA ARG A 95 4.62 -0.04 -3.44
C ARG A 95 3.42 0.26 -2.55
N ASP A 96 2.24 -0.23 -2.91
CA ASP A 96 0.97 0.18 -2.29
C ASP A 96 0.23 -0.93 -1.54
N HIS A 97 0.75 -1.30 -0.38
CA HIS A 97 0.02 -2.13 0.57
C HIS A 97 0.43 -1.81 2.00
N MET A 98 -0.55 -1.78 2.91
CA MET A 98 -0.31 -1.80 4.35
C MET A 98 -0.34 -3.24 4.83
N LYS A 99 0.66 -3.65 5.60
CA LYS A 99 0.72 -5.01 6.15
C LYS A 99 0.46 -4.98 7.65
N VAL A 100 -0.59 -5.69 8.08
CA VAL A 100 -0.90 -5.94 9.50
C VAL A 100 -0.74 -7.43 9.75
N VAL A 101 -0.07 -7.80 10.83
CA VAL A 101 0.20 -9.21 11.17
C VAL A 101 -0.38 -9.53 12.55
N PHE A 102 -1.13 -10.63 12.64
CA PHE A 102 -1.79 -11.08 13.86
C PHE A 102 -1.07 -12.29 14.46
N PHE A 103 -0.59 -12.16 15.69
CA PHE A 103 0.06 -13.23 16.44
C PHE A 103 -0.74 -13.61 17.70
N GLY A 104 -0.62 -14.87 18.12
CA GLY A 104 -1.27 -15.37 19.34
C GLY A 104 -1.42 -16.88 19.35
N ARG A 105 -1.71 -17.45 20.53
CA ARG A 105 -1.92 -18.89 20.72
C ARG A 105 -3.11 -19.39 19.90
N THR A 106 -3.18 -20.70 19.70
CA THR A 106 -4.34 -21.38 19.08
C THR A 106 -5.61 -21.00 19.85
N SER A 107 -6.70 -20.77 19.12
CA SER A 107 -8.01 -20.37 19.66
C SER A 107 -8.12 -18.96 20.28
N ASN A 108 -7.08 -18.12 20.22
CA ASN A 108 -7.18 -16.70 20.63
C ASN A 108 -8.03 -15.81 19.70
N GLY A 109 -8.73 -16.38 18.72
CA GLY A 109 -9.66 -15.63 17.86
C GLY A 109 -9.02 -14.82 16.73
N LYS A 110 -7.78 -15.11 16.31
CA LYS A 110 -7.08 -14.39 15.22
C LYS A 110 -7.93 -14.28 13.94
N SER A 111 -8.41 -15.40 13.41
CA SER A 111 -9.26 -15.44 12.22
C SER A 111 -10.60 -14.72 12.45
N THR A 112 -11.14 -14.79 13.67
CA THR A 112 -12.37 -14.08 14.05
C THR A 112 -12.18 -12.57 14.01
N VAL A 113 -11.06 -12.05 14.50
CA VAL A 113 -10.73 -10.62 14.46
C VAL A 113 -10.58 -10.15 13.02
N ILE A 114 -9.88 -10.90 12.17
CA ILE A 114 -9.71 -10.56 10.74
C ILE A 114 -11.08 -10.50 10.05
N ASN A 115 -11.92 -11.51 10.23
CA ASN A 115 -13.27 -11.53 9.65
C ASN A 115 -14.14 -10.36 10.15
N ALA A 116 -14.03 -10.00 11.43
CA ALA A 116 -14.73 -8.86 11.99
C ALA A 116 -14.25 -7.53 11.39
N MET A 117 -12.94 -7.35 11.18
CA MET A 117 -12.38 -6.17 10.53
C MET A 117 -12.79 -6.05 9.06
N LEU A 118 -12.96 -7.17 8.37
CA LEU A 118 -13.37 -7.23 6.96
C LEU A 118 -14.89 -7.28 6.78
N HIS A 119 -15.67 -7.30 7.87
CA HIS A 119 -17.13 -7.46 7.85
C HIS A 119 -17.63 -8.65 7.02
N SER A 120 -16.80 -9.70 6.89
CA SER A 120 -17.09 -10.87 6.05
C SER A 120 -16.37 -12.12 6.60
N ARG A 121 -16.93 -13.30 6.34
CA ARG A 121 -16.36 -14.58 6.79
C ARG A 121 -15.33 -15.10 5.78
N VAL A 122 -14.20 -14.41 5.75
CA VAL A 122 -13.10 -14.59 4.81
C VAL A 122 -12.23 -15.79 5.17
N LEU A 123 -11.86 -15.91 6.45
CA LEU A 123 -11.07 -17.00 6.99
C LEU A 123 -11.95 -18.00 7.76
N PRO A 124 -11.61 -19.31 7.75
CA PRO A 124 -12.25 -20.27 8.63
C PRO A 124 -12.10 -19.86 10.10
N ALA A 125 -13.23 -19.69 10.79
CA ALA A 125 -13.30 -19.31 12.19
C ALA A 125 -14.47 -20.06 12.86
N GLY A 126 -14.19 -20.72 13.99
CA GLY A 126 -15.13 -21.54 14.77
C GLY A 126 -14.40 -22.57 15.63
N MET A 127 -15.14 -23.34 16.44
CA MET A 127 -14.55 -24.41 17.26
C MET A 127 -13.86 -25.46 16.37
N GLY A 128 -12.62 -25.84 16.70
CA GLY A 128 -11.86 -26.86 15.96
C GLY A 128 -11.16 -26.35 14.69
N HIS A 129 -11.42 -25.12 14.23
CA HIS A 129 -10.69 -24.55 13.10
C HIS A 129 -9.33 -24.00 13.55
N THR A 130 -8.25 -24.56 13.00
CA THR A 130 -6.87 -24.12 13.23
C THR A 130 -6.14 -23.95 11.90
N THR A 131 -5.35 -22.89 11.76
CA THR A 131 -4.47 -22.67 10.61
C THR A 131 -3.05 -23.12 10.96
N SER A 132 -2.48 -24.06 10.21
CA SER A 132 -1.11 -24.56 10.40
C SER A 132 -0.05 -23.74 9.64
N CYS A 133 -0.48 -22.81 8.80
CA CYS A 133 0.37 -21.99 7.97
C CYS A 133 0.04 -20.50 8.09
N PHE A 134 0.92 -19.66 7.50
CA PHE A 134 0.63 -18.25 7.31
C PHE A 134 -0.43 -18.09 6.21
N LEU A 135 -1.45 -17.29 6.52
CA LEU A 135 -2.45 -16.85 5.55
C LEU A 135 -2.31 -15.35 5.37
N GLN A 136 -2.22 -14.93 4.12
CA GLN A 136 -2.25 -13.54 3.70
C GLN A 136 -3.65 -13.26 3.13
N VAL A 137 -4.20 -12.09 3.44
CA VAL A 137 -5.48 -11.65 2.89
C VAL A 137 -5.25 -10.28 2.27
N GLU A 138 -5.58 -10.14 1.00
CA GLU A 138 -5.39 -8.95 0.16
C GLU A 138 -6.68 -8.65 -0.62
N ALA A 139 -6.75 -7.53 -1.33
CA ALA A 139 -7.90 -7.21 -2.18
C ALA A 139 -7.62 -7.67 -3.62
N SER A 140 -8.64 -8.22 -4.29
CA SER A 140 -8.58 -8.59 -5.70
C SER A 140 -8.73 -7.35 -6.59
N PRO A 141 -7.94 -7.19 -7.67
CA PRO A 141 -8.20 -6.15 -8.65
C PRO A 141 -9.52 -6.39 -9.41
N ASP A 142 -9.92 -7.65 -9.60
CA ASP A 142 -11.03 -8.06 -10.46
C ASP A 142 -12.29 -8.50 -9.69
N ASP A 143 -12.38 -8.18 -8.40
CA ASP A 143 -13.51 -8.57 -7.53
C ASP A 143 -13.68 -10.10 -7.35
N GLU A 144 -12.79 -10.91 -7.92
CA GLU A 144 -12.84 -12.38 -7.80
C GLU A 144 -12.09 -12.89 -6.57
N THR A 145 -12.66 -13.91 -5.92
CA THR A 145 -12.04 -14.57 -4.76
C THR A 145 -11.31 -15.84 -5.18
N PHE A 146 -10.00 -15.89 -4.97
CA PHE A 146 -9.16 -17.06 -5.25
C PHE A 146 -8.10 -17.26 -4.16
N ILE A 147 -7.52 -18.46 -4.12
CA ILE A 147 -6.42 -18.82 -3.22
C ILE A 147 -5.18 -19.10 -4.05
N MET A 148 -4.11 -18.35 -3.82
CA MET A 148 -2.78 -18.67 -4.37
C MET A 148 -1.98 -19.44 -3.35
N THR A 149 -1.29 -20.50 -3.78
CA THR A 149 -0.28 -21.18 -2.96
C THR A 149 1.11 -20.93 -3.54
N GLU A 150 2.17 -21.18 -2.74
CA GLU A 150 3.57 -21.01 -3.17
C GLU A 150 3.91 -21.74 -4.49
N ASN A 151 3.17 -22.79 -4.85
CA ASN A 151 3.37 -23.60 -6.05
C ASN A 151 2.52 -23.17 -7.25
N THR A 152 1.72 -22.11 -7.14
CA THR A 152 0.78 -21.66 -8.19
C THR A 152 1.30 -20.45 -8.96
N LYS A 153 2.62 -20.30 -9.07
CA LYS A 153 3.23 -19.29 -9.94
C LYS A 153 3.41 -19.88 -11.34
N ASP A 154 2.37 -19.76 -12.15
CA ASP A 154 2.43 -19.73 -13.60
C ASP A 154 1.67 -18.50 -14.09
#